data_AF-I2CCM5-F1
#
_entry.id   AF-I2CCM5-F1
#
_cell.length_a   1.000
_cell.length_b   1.000
_cell.length_c   1.000
_cell.angle_alpha   90.00
_cell.angle_beta   90.00
_cell.angle_gamma   90.00
#
_symmetry.space_group_name_H-M   'P 1'
#
loop_
_entity.id
_entity.type
_entity.pdbx_description
1 polymer ?
#
loop_
_entity_poly.entity_id
_entity_poly.type
_entity_poly.pdbx_seq_one_letter_code
_entity_poly.pdbx_strand_id
1 'polypeptide(L)'
;PIFFPSFIHTQKRNPRTHLKDPDMFWDFISLRPETTHQVSFLFGDRGTPDGYRHMNGYGSHTFKLVNKDGESVYCKFHYKTDQGIKNLSTPDAGRLAGENPDYAIQDLYEAIERKNFPTWTMYIQVMTFEQAEKWKFNPFDLTKVWSQKDFPLIKVGKMVLDRNPVNYFAEVEQIAFCPAHMPPGIEASPDKMLQG
;
A
#
# COMPACT_ATOMS: atom_id res chain seq x y z
N PRO A 1 14.62 5.96 4.56
CA PRO A 1 14.98 4.53 4.79
C PRO A 1 15.61 4.27 6.16
N ILE A 2 16.52 5.13 6.65
CA ILE A 2 17.29 4.90 7.90
C ILE A 2 16.40 4.60 9.13
N PHE A 3 15.26 5.26 9.27
CA PHE A 3 14.35 5.05 10.41
C PHE A 3 13.41 3.85 10.25
N PHE A 4 13.41 3.16 9.10
CA PHE A 4 12.49 2.06 8.86
C PHE A 4 12.65 0.92 9.87
N PRO A 5 13.87 0.44 10.21
CA PRO A 5 14.04 -0.57 11.26
C PRO A 5 13.52 -0.11 12.63
N SER A 6 13.82 1.14 13.01
CA SER A 6 13.34 1.73 14.27
C SER A 6 11.82 1.79 14.33
N PHE A 7 11.18 2.25 13.26
CA PHE A 7 9.73 2.26 13.13
C PHE A 7 9.17 0.83 13.26
N ILE A 8 9.68 -0.14 12.51
CA ILE A 8 9.19 -1.51 12.54
C ILE A 8 9.38 -2.16 13.92
N HIS A 9 10.45 -1.86 14.64
CA HIS A 9 10.64 -2.32 16.01
C HIS A 9 9.53 -1.80 16.94
N THR A 10 9.16 -0.52 16.83
CA THR A 10 8.12 0.07 17.69
C THR A 10 6.72 -0.48 17.41
N GLN A 11 6.48 -0.96 16.19
CA GLN A 11 5.25 -1.66 15.81
C GLN A 11 5.19 -3.12 16.29
N LYS A 12 6.32 -3.72 16.70
CA LYS A 12 6.43 -5.14 17.05
C LYS A 12 6.30 -5.38 18.55
N ARG A 13 7.28 -6.00 19.19
CA ARG A 13 7.23 -6.48 20.57
C ARG A 13 8.39 -5.88 21.34
N ASN A 14 8.13 -5.45 22.58
CA ASN A 14 9.15 -4.95 23.48
C ASN A 14 10.24 -6.02 23.68
N PRO A 15 11.54 -5.68 23.59
CA PRO A 15 12.62 -6.66 23.61
C PRO A 15 12.80 -7.38 24.96
N ARG A 16 12.28 -6.81 26.05
CA ARG A 16 12.35 -7.42 27.39
C ARG A 16 11.15 -8.32 27.68
N THR A 17 9.94 -7.87 27.35
CA THR A 17 8.70 -8.58 27.72
C THR A 17 8.12 -9.44 26.61
N HIS A 18 8.56 -9.23 25.37
CA HIS A 18 7.99 -9.82 24.16
C HIS A 18 6.48 -9.51 23.96
N LEU A 19 5.96 -8.45 24.60
CA LEU A 19 4.57 -8.00 24.47
C LEU A 19 4.45 -6.79 23.54
N LYS A 20 3.23 -6.51 23.07
CA LYS A 20 2.90 -5.21 22.47
C LYS A 20 3.06 -4.10 23.51
N ASP A 21 3.52 -2.95 23.07
CA ASP A 21 3.85 -1.83 23.95
C ASP A 21 3.35 -0.51 23.33
N PRO A 22 2.19 0.00 23.78
CA PRO A 22 1.65 1.26 23.29
C PRO A 22 2.56 2.46 23.56
N ASP A 23 3.35 2.43 24.64
CA ASP A 23 4.27 3.52 24.98
C ASP A 23 5.38 3.61 23.93
N MET A 24 6.03 2.49 23.61
CA MET A 24 7.03 2.41 22.54
C MET A 24 6.46 2.83 21.17
N PHE A 25 5.21 2.45 20.88
CA PHE A 25 4.53 2.89 19.65
C PHE A 25 4.39 4.41 19.62
N TRP A 26 3.80 5.01 20.66
CA TRP A 26 3.46 6.43 20.67
C TRP A 26 4.68 7.34 20.91
N ASP A 27 5.71 6.88 21.61
CA ASP A 27 6.98 7.58 21.76
C ASP A 27 7.59 7.86 20.38
N PHE A 28 7.75 6.84 19.55
CA PHE A 28 8.28 7.03 18.19
C PHE A 28 7.38 7.93 17.34
N ILE A 29 6.07 7.69 17.32
CA ILE A 29 5.14 8.46 16.48
C ILE A 29 5.09 9.94 16.89
N SER A 30 5.07 10.24 18.19
CA SER A 30 5.02 11.61 18.71
C SER A 30 6.32 12.39 18.46
N LEU A 31 7.47 11.70 18.43
CA LEU A 31 8.77 12.29 18.15
C LEU A 31 9.08 12.39 16.65
N ARG A 32 8.30 11.73 15.78
CA ARG A 32 8.47 11.71 14.32
C ARG A 32 7.22 12.27 13.61
N PRO A 33 7.05 13.60 13.55
CA PRO A 33 5.84 14.24 13.01
C PRO A 33 5.58 13.94 11.53
N GLU A 34 6.57 13.49 10.76
CA GLU A 34 6.37 13.03 9.39
C GLU A 34 5.44 11.80 9.29
N THR A 35 5.25 11.06 10.40
CA THR A 35 4.35 9.90 10.45
C THR A 35 2.88 10.28 10.50
N THR A 36 2.55 11.52 10.87
CA THR A 36 1.17 11.95 11.18
C THR A 36 0.19 11.61 10.08
N HIS A 37 0.53 11.85 8.80
CA HIS A 37 -0.39 11.56 7.70
C HIS A 37 -0.78 10.08 7.62
N GLN A 38 0.20 9.17 7.71
CA GLN A 38 -0.06 7.73 7.65
C GLN A 38 -0.75 7.23 8.92
N VAL A 39 -0.41 7.78 10.09
CA VAL A 39 -1.06 7.42 11.37
C VAL A 39 -2.52 7.86 11.37
N SER A 40 -2.84 9.05 10.86
CA SER A 40 -4.23 9.48 10.68
C SER A 40 -5.01 8.56 9.74
N PHE A 41 -4.37 8.05 8.68
CA PHE A 41 -5.00 7.05 7.81
C PHE A 41 -5.20 5.70 8.52
N LEU A 42 -4.19 5.24 9.28
CA LEU A 42 -4.19 3.97 10.00
C LEU A 42 -5.26 3.92 11.10
N PHE A 43 -5.46 5.01 11.84
CA PHE A 43 -6.46 5.09 12.90
C PHE A 43 -7.85 5.53 12.41
N GLY A 44 -8.01 5.80 11.11
CA GLY A 44 -9.33 5.87 10.49
C GLY A 44 -9.87 4.48 10.14
N ASP A 45 -11.09 4.40 9.63
CA ASP A 45 -11.75 3.12 9.31
C ASP A 45 -10.95 2.22 8.39
N ARG A 46 -10.12 2.79 7.50
CA ARG A 46 -9.27 2.00 6.58
C ARG A 46 -8.13 1.24 7.28
N GLY A 47 -7.94 1.42 8.58
CA GLY A 47 -7.05 0.59 9.40
C GLY A 47 -7.55 -0.83 9.60
N THR A 48 -8.85 -1.08 9.45
CA THR A 48 -9.50 -2.39 9.65
C THR A 48 -10.34 -2.76 8.43
N PRO A 49 -9.73 -3.02 7.26
CA PRO A 49 -10.49 -3.38 6.06
C PRO A 49 -11.30 -4.67 6.25
N ASP A 50 -12.50 -4.71 5.65
CA ASP A 50 -13.37 -5.89 5.65
C ASP A 50 -12.93 -6.88 4.56
N GLY A 51 -11.89 -7.66 4.89
CA GLY A 51 -11.23 -8.57 3.95
C GLY A 51 -10.37 -7.86 2.89
N TYR A 52 -9.60 -8.63 2.13
CA TYR A 52 -8.68 -8.07 1.13
C TYR A 52 -9.40 -7.50 -0.10
N ARG A 53 -10.59 -8.03 -0.44
CA ARG A 53 -11.29 -7.68 -1.69
C ARG A 53 -11.88 -6.27 -1.66
N HIS A 54 -12.08 -5.70 -0.48
CA HIS A 54 -12.72 -4.40 -0.27
C HIS A 54 -11.74 -3.26 0.07
N MET A 55 -10.45 -3.42 -0.22
CA MET A 55 -9.45 -2.36 -0.07
C MET A 55 -8.82 -1.95 -1.39
N ASN A 56 -8.35 -0.70 -1.47
CA ASN A 56 -7.53 -0.24 -2.59
C ASN A 56 -6.07 -0.69 -2.41
N GLY A 57 -5.34 -0.78 -3.51
CA GLY A 57 -3.88 -0.83 -3.54
C GLY A 57 -3.28 0.50 -4.02
N TYR A 58 -2.08 0.81 -3.55
CA TYR A 58 -1.35 2.01 -3.97
C TYR A 58 0.13 1.65 -4.11
N GLY A 59 0.76 2.11 -5.19
CA GLY A 59 2.23 2.03 -5.31
C GLY A 59 2.94 2.92 -4.29
N SER A 60 2.22 3.89 -3.73
CA SER A 60 2.64 4.86 -2.70
C SER A 60 3.75 5.81 -3.15
N HIS A 61 4.90 5.26 -3.51
CA HIS A 61 6.06 5.97 -4.05
C HIS A 61 5.75 6.67 -5.36
N THR A 62 6.59 7.64 -5.67
CA THR A 62 6.69 8.18 -7.02
C THR A 62 7.65 7.30 -7.82
N PHE A 63 7.26 6.94 -9.03
CA PHE A 63 8.08 6.22 -10.01
C PHE A 63 8.33 7.13 -11.22
N LYS A 64 9.24 6.73 -12.10
CA LYS A 64 9.46 7.37 -13.40
C LYS A 64 9.00 6.42 -14.50
N LEU A 65 8.19 6.91 -15.43
CA LEU A 65 7.82 6.20 -16.66
C LEU A 65 8.63 6.77 -17.81
N VAL A 66 9.19 5.91 -18.65
CA VAL A 66 10.02 6.27 -19.80
C VAL A 66 9.39 5.69 -21.07
N ASN A 67 9.12 6.54 -22.06
CA ASN A 67 8.56 6.11 -23.33
C ASN A 67 9.65 5.61 -24.29
N LYS A 68 9.24 5.15 -25.49
CA LYS A 68 10.14 4.61 -26.52
C LYS A 68 11.17 5.63 -27.05
N ASP A 69 10.89 6.93 -26.89
CA ASP A 69 11.73 8.03 -27.37
C ASP A 69 12.65 8.56 -26.26
N GLY A 70 12.62 7.94 -25.07
CA GLY A 70 13.44 8.31 -23.90
C GLY A 70 12.83 9.44 -23.06
N GLU A 71 11.65 9.94 -23.41
CA GLU A 71 10.97 10.99 -22.65
C GLU A 71 10.38 10.43 -21.36
N SER A 72 10.51 11.20 -20.28
CA SER A 72 10.18 10.73 -18.94
C SER A 72 9.11 11.58 -18.27
N VAL A 73 8.25 10.91 -17.50
CA VAL A 73 7.30 11.54 -16.58
C VAL A 73 7.33 10.85 -15.23
N TYR A 74 6.95 11.54 -14.16
CA TYR A 74 6.72 10.91 -12.87
C TYR A 74 5.31 10.32 -12.79
N CYS A 75 5.19 9.22 -12.05
CA CYS A 75 3.95 8.47 -11.91
C CYS A 75 3.67 8.03 -10.47
N LYS A 76 2.39 7.98 -10.09
CA LYS A 76 1.90 7.21 -8.95
C LYS A 76 0.87 6.18 -9.41
N PHE A 77 1.02 4.93 -8.98
CA PHE A 77 0.11 3.82 -9.29
C PHE A 77 -1.02 3.70 -8.26
N HIS A 78 -2.24 3.47 -8.74
CA HIS A 78 -3.45 3.28 -7.93
C HIS A 78 -4.23 2.06 -8.43
N TYR A 79 -4.63 1.19 -7.52
CA TYR A 79 -5.53 0.06 -7.78
C TYR A 79 -6.80 0.29 -6.99
N LYS A 80 -7.89 0.65 -7.68
CA LYS A 80 -9.19 0.91 -7.04
C LYS A 80 -10.01 -0.37 -7.05
N THR A 81 -10.44 -0.84 -5.88
CA THR A 81 -11.32 -2.02 -5.80
C THR A 81 -12.62 -1.73 -6.51
N ASP A 82 -13.07 -2.66 -7.35
CA ASP A 82 -14.37 -2.57 -8.01
C ASP A 82 -15.51 -3.07 -7.11
N GLN A 83 -15.17 -3.67 -5.96
CA GLN A 83 -16.11 -4.24 -4.98
C GLN A 83 -16.66 -3.20 -4.00
N GLY A 84 -16.17 -1.96 -4.10
CA GLY A 84 -16.41 -0.90 -3.11
C GLY A 84 -15.58 -1.10 -1.84
N ILE A 85 -15.25 0.03 -1.21
CA ILE A 85 -14.47 0.03 0.03
C ILE A 85 -15.37 -0.29 1.21
N LYS A 86 -14.95 -1.27 2.02
CA LYS A 86 -15.62 -1.66 3.26
C LYS A 86 -14.60 -1.84 4.37
N ASN A 87 -14.99 -1.46 5.57
CA ASN A 87 -14.17 -1.53 6.77
C ASN A 87 -14.99 -2.10 7.91
N LEU A 88 -14.32 -2.82 8.81
CA LEU A 88 -14.88 -3.35 10.04
C LEU A 88 -14.89 -2.27 11.11
N SER A 89 -15.95 -2.27 11.94
CA SER A 89 -15.94 -1.52 13.19
C SER A 89 -14.90 -2.10 14.16
N THR A 90 -14.40 -1.32 15.12
CA THR A 90 -13.45 -1.83 16.13
C THR A 90 -13.97 -3.06 16.88
N PRO A 91 -15.25 -3.12 17.33
CA PRO A 91 -15.80 -4.33 17.94
C PRO A 91 -15.81 -5.54 17.01
N ASP A 92 -16.19 -5.37 15.73
CA ASP A 92 -16.22 -6.47 14.77
C ASP A 92 -14.83 -6.99 14.44
N ALA A 93 -13.86 -6.08 14.26
CA ALA A 93 -12.46 -6.44 14.05
C ALA A 93 -11.90 -7.20 15.26
N GLY A 94 -12.22 -6.75 16.48
CA GLY A 94 -11.82 -7.43 17.71
C GLY A 94 -12.45 -8.82 17.86
N ARG A 95 -13.74 -8.95 17.54
CA ARG A 95 -14.46 -10.24 17.55
C ARG A 95 -13.85 -11.21 16.54
N LEU A 96 -13.67 -10.78 15.28
CA LEU A 96 -13.09 -11.62 14.23
C LEU A 96 -11.65 -12.04 14.55
N ALA A 97 -10.84 -11.18 15.16
CA ALA A 97 -9.49 -11.54 15.58
C ALA A 97 -9.46 -12.73 16.58
N GLY A 98 -10.54 -12.95 17.34
CA GLY A 98 -10.71 -14.11 18.22
C GLY A 98 -11.41 -15.30 17.57
N GLU A 99 -12.49 -15.05 16.83
CA GLU A 99 -13.33 -16.11 16.24
C GLU A 99 -12.74 -16.71 14.96
N ASN A 100 -12.11 -15.87 14.13
CA ASN A 100 -11.52 -16.25 12.85
C ASN A 100 -10.32 -15.35 12.52
N PRO A 101 -9.12 -15.64 13.07
CA PRO A 101 -7.92 -14.84 12.82
C PRO A 101 -7.50 -14.84 11.33
N ASP A 102 -7.99 -15.79 10.53
CA ASP A 102 -7.68 -15.95 9.11
C ASP A 102 -8.78 -15.39 8.19
N TYR A 103 -9.72 -14.60 8.74
CA TYR A 103 -10.91 -14.09 8.05
C TYR A 103 -10.62 -13.53 6.65
N ALA A 104 -9.64 -12.64 6.51
CA ALA A 104 -9.35 -11.99 5.23
C ALA A 104 -8.80 -12.97 4.17
N ILE A 105 -8.02 -13.97 4.61
CA ILE A 105 -7.49 -15.04 3.74
C ILE A 105 -8.63 -15.95 3.30
N GLN A 106 -9.46 -16.40 4.25
CA GLN A 106 -10.62 -17.25 3.97
C GLN A 106 -11.59 -16.57 3.00
N ASP A 107 -11.94 -15.30 3.24
CA ASP A 107 -12.81 -14.52 2.35
C ASP A 107 -12.29 -14.49 0.91
N LEU A 108 -10.99 -14.21 0.71
CA LEU A 108 -10.39 -14.17 -0.61
C LEU A 108 -10.40 -15.55 -1.29
N TYR A 109 -9.98 -16.58 -0.57
CA TYR A 109 -9.92 -17.95 -1.08
C TYR A 109 -11.30 -18.44 -1.53
N GLU A 110 -12.31 -18.30 -0.66
CA GLU A 110 -13.66 -18.76 -0.96
C GLU A 110 -14.34 -17.94 -2.06
N ALA A 111 -14.05 -16.64 -2.16
CA ALA A 111 -14.56 -15.82 -3.25
C ALA A 111 -14.06 -16.32 -4.61
N ILE A 112 -12.77 -16.62 -4.71
CA ILE A 112 -12.17 -17.18 -5.94
C ILE A 112 -12.72 -18.58 -6.23
N GLU A 113 -12.83 -19.44 -5.22
CA GLU A 113 -13.38 -20.80 -5.36
C GLU A 113 -14.82 -20.79 -5.90
N ARG A 114 -15.64 -19.84 -5.43
CA ARG A 114 -17.01 -19.61 -5.91
C ARG A 114 -17.10 -18.82 -7.22
N LYS A 115 -15.97 -18.58 -7.90
CA LYS A 115 -15.86 -17.78 -9.14
C LYS A 115 -16.35 -16.34 -9.01
N ASN A 116 -16.38 -15.81 -7.79
CA ASN A 116 -16.62 -14.41 -7.50
C ASN A 116 -15.29 -13.65 -7.47
N PHE A 117 -14.68 -13.54 -8.65
CA PHE A 117 -13.31 -13.03 -8.81
C PHE A 117 -13.24 -11.54 -8.44
N PRO A 118 -12.46 -11.16 -7.41
CA PRO A 118 -12.28 -9.76 -7.08
C PRO A 118 -11.45 -9.06 -8.13
N THR A 119 -11.79 -7.79 -8.39
CA THR A 119 -11.11 -6.99 -9.40
C THR A 119 -10.72 -5.61 -8.92
N TRP A 120 -9.68 -5.06 -9.54
CA TRP A 120 -9.24 -3.69 -9.30
C TRP A 120 -9.01 -2.99 -10.63
N THR A 121 -9.60 -1.80 -10.79
CA THR A 121 -9.26 -0.93 -11.90
C THR A 121 -7.94 -0.20 -11.58
N MET A 122 -6.95 -0.35 -12.46
CA MET A 122 -5.65 0.30 -12.37
C MET A 122 -5.71 1.71 -12.97
N TYR A 123 -5.19 2.67 -12.23
CA TYR A 123 -5.02 4.05 -12.64
C TYR A 123 -3.59 4.52 -12.37
N ILE A 124 -3.19 5.56 -13.08
CA ILE A 124 -1.98 6.33 -12.79
C ILE A 124 -2.31 7.80 -12.61
N GLN A 125 -1.53 8.49 -11.79
CA GLN A 125 -1.37 9.94 -11.88
C GLN A 125 -0.06 10.21 -12.58
N VAL A 126 -0.01 11.25 -13.42
CA VAL A 126 1.19 11.64 -14.16
C VAL A 126 1.57 13.07 -13.82
N MET A 127 2.85 13.32 -13.60
CA MET A 127 3.43 14.63 -13.33
C MET A 127 4.67 14.82 -14.20
N THR A 128 4.72 15.89 -14.99
CA THR A 128 5.90 16.26 -15.78
C THR A 128 7.02 16.76 -14.87
N PHE A 129 8.25 16.82 -15.39
CA PHE A 129 9.41 17.27 -14.60
C PHE A 129 9.26 18.76 -14.26
N GLU A 130 8.76 19.57 -15.19
CA GLU A 130 8.49 20.99 -14.97
C GLU A 130 7.38 21.23 -13.94
N GLN A 131 6.37 20.36 -13.89
CA GLN A 131 5.35 20.40 -12.84
C GLN A 131 5.94 20.00 -11.48
N ALA A 132 6.81 18.99 -11.43
CA ALA A 132 7.46 18.53 -10.21
C ALA A 132 8.32 19.62 -9.56
N GLU A 133 9.07 20.40 -10.36
CA GLU A 133 9.88 21.52 -9.87
C GLU A 133 9.04 22.65 -9.26
N LYS A 134 7.83 22.88 -9.79
CA LYS A 134 6.92 23.95 -9.38
C LYS A 134 5.89 23.50 -8.34
N TRP A 135 5.85 22.21 -8.02
CA TRP A 135 4.84 21.66 -7.13
C TRP A 135 5.07 22.11 -5.69
N LYS A 136 3.99 22.46 -4.99
CA LYS A 136 4.05 22.99 -3.61
C LYS A 136 4.62 22.02 -2.57
N PHE A 137 4.64 20.72 -2.88
CA PHE A 137 5.21 19.67 -2.03
C PHE A 137 6.33 18.95 -2.78
N ASN A 138 7.26 18.35 -2.06
CA ASN A 138 8.23 17.45 -2.67
C ASN A 138 7.48 16.21 -3.24
N PRO A 139 7.49 15.97 -4.56
CA PRO A 139 6.78 14.83 -5.16
C PRO A 139 7.42 13.48 -4.82
N PHE A 140 8.65 13.47 -4.30
CA PHE A 140 9.38 12.27 -3.86
C PHE A 140 9.29 12.03 -2.35
N ASP A 141 8.55 12.86 -1.62
CA ASP A 141 8.23 12.61 -0.22
C ASP A 141 7.07 11.60 -0.13
N LEU A 142 7.37 10.38 0.31
CA LEU A 142 6.40 9.29 0.47
C LEU A 142 5.22 9.67 1.39
N THR A 143 5.41 10.63 2.28
CA THR A 143 4.35 11.10 3.18
C THR A 143 3.34 12.03 2.49
N LYS A 144 3.54 12.38 1.22
CA LYS A 144 2.68 13.29 0.45
C LYS A 144 1.91 12.56 -0.65
N VAL A 145 0.64 12.91 -0.77
CA VAL A 145 -0.21 12.49 -1.89
C VAL A 145 -0.29 13.58 -2.94
N TRP A 146 -0.46 13.17 -4.20
CA TRP A 146 -0.79 14.08 -5.27
C TRP A 146 -2.30 14.26 -5.31
N SER A 147 -2.75 15.49 -5.14
CA SER A 147 -4.18 15.83 -5.20
C SER A 147 -4.76 15.40 -6.56
N GLN A 148 -5.86 14.64 -6.52
CA GLN A 148 -6.53 14.16 -7.73
C GLN A 148 -7.24 15.29 -8.51
N LYS A 149 -7.37 16.49 -7.92
CA LYS A 149 -7.85 17.67 -8.64
C LYS A 149 -6.77 18.23 -9.57
N ASP A 150 -5.52 18.18 -9.12
CA ASP A 150 -4.38 18.75 -9.83
C ASP A 150 -3.75 17.72 -10.79
N PHE A 151 -3.72 16.45 -10.36
CA PHE A 151 -3.24 15.32 -11.15
C PHE A 151 -4.32 14.24 -11.18
N PRO A 152 -5.29 14.30 -12.11
CA PRO A 152 -6.40 13.36 -12.15
C PRO A 152 -5.95 11.93 -12.44
N LEU A 153 -6.78 10.96 -12.04
CA LEU A 153 -6.54 9.55 -12.31
C LEU A 153 -6.78 9.24 -13.78
N ILE A 154 -5.78 8.64 -14.43
CA ILE A 154 -5.84 8.15 -15.80
C ILE A 154 -5.99 6.64 -15.75
N LYS A 155 -7.07 6.11 -16.33
CA LYS A 155 -7.34 4.66 -16.35
C LYS A 155 -6.35 3.95 -17.27
N VAL A 156 -5.74 2.87 -16.77
CA VAL A 156 -4.75 2.07 -17.53
C VAL A 156 -5.33 0.70 -17.88
N GLY A 157 -5.92 0.01 -16.91
CA GLY A 157 -6.32 -1.38 -17.11
C GLY A 157 -7.07 -1.95 -15.92
N LYS A 158 -7.13 -3.28 -15.84
CA LYS A 158 -7.86 -4.01 -14.80
C LYS A 158 -7.06 -5.24 -14.36
N MET A 159 -6.95 -5.43 -13.04
CA MET A 159 -6.40 -6.62 -12.42
C MET A 159 -7.56 -7.49 -11.93
N VAL A 160 -7.47 -8.80 -12.17
CA VAL A 160 -8.44 -9.81 -11.75
C VAL A 160 -7.67 -10.91 -11.03
N LEU A 161 -8.14 -11.33 -9.86
CA LEU A 161 -7.62 -12.53 -9.20
C LEU A 161 -8.63 -13.65 -9.42
N ASP A 162 -8.28 -14.62 -10.27
CA ASP A 162 -9.19 -15.66 -10.75
C ASP A 162 -8.73 -17.10 -10.43
N ARG A 163 -7.62 -17.24 -9.70
CA ARG A 163 -7.02 -18.54 -9.39
C ARG A 163 -6.45 -18.55 -7.98
N ASN A 164 -6.85 -19.55 -7.19
CA ASN A 164 -6.23 -19.84 -5.90
C ASN A 164 -4.87 -20.55 -6.09
N PRO A 165 -3.92 -20.39 -5.14
CA PRO A 165 -2.71 -21.20 -5.15
C PRO A 165 -3.08 -22.68 -4.99
N VAL A 166 -2.38 -23.56 -5.71
CA VAL A 166 -2.52 -25.02 -5.54
C VAL A 166 -1.78 -25.45 -4.27
N ASN A 167 -0.66 -24.80 -3.97
CA ASN A 167 0.08 -24.99 -2.72
C ASN A 167 0.47 -23.64 -2.12
N TYR A 168 -0.09 -23.32 -0.96
CA TYR A 168 0.15 -22.02 -0.30
C TYR A 168 1.62 -21.79 0.02
N PHE A 169 2.33 -22.81 0.53
CA PHE A 169 3.74 -22.66 0.88
C PHE A 169 4.60 -22.38 -0.36
N ALA A 170 4.45 -23.19 -1.40
CA ALA A 170 5.27 -23.09 -2.60
C ALA A 170 4.96 -21.84 -3.45
N GLU A 171 3.70 -21.40 -3.51
CA GLU A 171 3.28 -20.28 -4.37
C GLU A 171 3.15 -18.94 -3.62
N VAL A 172 2.87 -18.95 -2.32
CA VAL A 172 2.64 -17.72 -1.52
C VAL A 172 3.74 -17.50 -0.48
N GLU A 173 4.05 -18.48 0.38
CA GLU A 173 5.08 -18.27 1.43
C GLU A 173 6.49 -18.08 0.84
N GLN A 174 6.78 -18.73 -0.29
CA GLN A 174 8.07 -18.62 -1.00
C GLN A 174 8.14 -17.48 -2.01
N ILE A 175 7.08 -16.67 -2.17
CA ILE A 175 7.08 -15.59 -3.16
C ILE A 175 8.08 -14.48 -2.75
N ALA A 176 8.83 -13.96 -3.72
CA ALA A 176 9.84 -12.94 -3.48
C ALA A 176 9.58 -11.68 -4.31
N PHE A 177 8.84 -10.72 -3.73
CA PHE A 177 8.65 -9.41 -4.32
C PHE A 177 9.84 -8.49 -4.02
N CYS A 178 10.33 -7.77 -5.04
CA CYS A 178 11.38 -6.78 -4.90
C CYS A 178 11.06 -5.56 -5.77
N PRO A 179 10.99 -4.34 -5.20
CA PRO A 179 10.77 -3.12 -5.98
C PRO A 179 11.81 -2.88 -7.07
N ALA A 180 13.00 -3.48 -6.98
CA ALA A 180 14.04 -3.39 -8.01
C ALA A 180 13.71 -4.22 -9.27
N HIS A 181 12.76 -5.16 -9.21
CA HIS A 181 12.31 -5.96 -10.36
C HIS A 181 11.37 -5.16 -11.28
N MET A 182 11.84 -4.01 -11.78
CA MET A 182 11.09 -3.16 -12.71
C MET A 182 11.34 -3.56 -14.17
N PRO A 183 10.29 -3.65 -15.00
CA PRO A 183 10.45 -3.86 -16.45
C PRO A 183 10.94 -2.58 -17.15
N PRO A 184 11.49 -2.69 -18.38
CA PRO A 184 11.83 -1.53 -19.20
C PRO A 184 10.67 -0.54 -19.31
N GLY A 185 10.97 0.74 -19.18
CA GLY A 185 9.98 1.82 -19.18
C GLY A 185 9.43 2.19 -17.80
N ILE A 186 9.78 1.47 -16.74
CA ILE A 186 9.49 1.82 -15.35
C ILE A 186 10.81 1.92 -14.58
N GLU A 187 11.04 3.04 -13.90
CA GLU A 187 12.26 3.29 -13.15
C GLU A 187 11.95 3.88 -11.76
N ALA A 188 12.90 3.73 -10.84
CA ALA A 188 12.83 4.38 -9.53
C ALA A 188 12.96 5.91 -9.65
N SER A 189 12.30 6.63 -8.75
CA SER A 189 12.50 8.07 -8.60
C SER A 189 13.55 8.40 -7.51
N PRO A 190 13.84 9.69 -7.27
CA PRO A 190 14.63 10.14 -6.12
C PRO A 190 13.99 9.92 -4.73
N ASP A 191 12.86 9.20 -4.62
CA ASP A 191 12.26 8.85 -3.33
C ASP A 191 13.23 7.98 -2.50
N LYS A 192 13.74 8.56 -1.41
CA LYS A 192 14.72 7.92 -0.53
C LYS A 192 14.20 6.64 0.12
N MET A 193 12.89 6.47 0.27
CA MET A 193 12.30 5.23 0.79
C MET A 193 12.27 4.13 -0.27
N LEU A 194 12.04 4.49 -1.53
CA LEU A 194 12.06 3.52 -2.64
C LEU A 194 13.48 3.01 -2.96
N GLN A 195 14.48 3.86 -2.75
CA GLN A 195 15.90 3.52 -3.02
C GLN A 195 16.57 2.70 -1.91
N GLY A 196 16.00 2.66 -0.71
CA GLY A 196 16.65 2.10 0.48
C GLY A 196 16.23 0.67 0.80
#